data_AF-F6H3Q7-F1
#
_entry.id   AF-F6H3Q7-F1
#
_cell.length_a   1.000
_cell.length_b   1.000
_cell.length_c   1.000
_cell.angle_alpha   90.00
_cell.angle_beta   90.00
_cell.angle_gamma   90.00
#
_symmetry.space_group_name_H-M   'P 1'
#
loop_
_entity.id
_entity.type
_entity.pdbx_description
1 polymer ?
#
loop_
_entity_poly.entity_id
_entity_poly.type
_entity_poly.pdbx_seq_one_letter_code
_entity_poly.pdbx_strand_id
1 'polypeptide(L)'
;MAATLADVKEYPNSYTFIVDMPGLRSGDIKVQVEDGNVLVISGERKREEEKEGAKYVRMERRVGKFMRKFVLPENANTDKISAVCQDGVLTVTVEKLPPPEPKKPKTIEVKIA
;
A
#
# COMPACT_ATOMS: atom_id res chain seq x y z
N MET A 1 -2.17 -18.81 -7.37
CA MET A 1 -2.54 -17.68 -6.49
C MET A 1 -3.27 -16.66 -7.35
N ALA A 2 -4.52 -16.31 -7.08
CA ALA A 2 -5.03 -15.06 -7.70
C ALA A 2 -4.87 -13.94 -6.69
N ALA A 3 -4.35 -12.85 -7.23
CA ALA A 3 -3.95 -11.69 -6.50
C ALA A 3 -5.18 -11.02 -5.90
N THR A 4 -5.03 -10.52 -4.68
CA THR A 4 -5.90 -9.45 -4.18
C THR A 4 -5.83 -8.30 -5.17
N LEU A 5 -6.98 -7.91 -5.75
CA LEU A 5 -7.03 -6.83 -6.73
C LEU A 5 -6.58 -5.53 -6.06
N ALA A 6 -5.81 -4.75 -6.81
CA ALA A 6 -5.27 -3.50 -6.30
C ALA A 6 -5.07 -2.53 -7.46
N ASP A 7 -5.41 -1.27 -7.21
CA ASP A 7 -5.15 -0.14 -8.07
C ASP A 7 -4.14 0.80 -7.42
N VAL A 8 -3.34 1.47 -8.24
CA VAL A 8 -2.39 2.50 -7.80
C VAL A 8 -2.69 3.77 -8.56
N LYS A 9 -2.92 4.86 -7.83
CA LYS A 9 -3.18 6.19 -8.38
C LYS A 9 -2.09 7.15 -7.95
N GLU A 10 -1.60 7.92 -8.90
CA GLU A 10 -0.72 9.05 -8.62
C GLU A 10 -1.53 10.34 -8.61
N TYR A 11 -1.38 11.10 -7.52
CA TYR A 11 -1.87 12.46 -7.38
C TYR A 11 -0.67 13.43 -7.35
N PRO A 12 -0.89 14.75 -7.51
CA PRO A 12 0.20 15.73 -7.47
C PRO A 12 1.06 15.65 -6.20
N ASN A 13 0.43 15.39 -5.04
CA ASN A 13 1.07 15.41 -3.74
C ASN A 13 1.13 14.04 -3.04
N SER A 14 0.63 12.97 -3.66
CA SER A 14 0.58 11.65 -3.01
C SER A 14 0.46 10.49 -4.00
N TYR A 15 0.75 9.29 -3.52
CA TYR A 15 0.42 8.01 -4.14
C TYR A 15 -0.68 7.34 -3.32
N THR A 16 -1.71 6.80 -3.98
CA THR A 16 -2.81 6.10 -3.32
C THR A 16 -2.95 4.68 -3.85
N PHE A 17 -2.91 3.70 -2.95
CA PHE A 17 -3.06 2.28 -3.22
C PHE A 17 -4.43 1.85 -2.72
N ILE A 18 -5.26 1.32 -3.61
CA ILE A 18 -6.62 0.86 -3.30
C ILE A 18 -6.61 -0.66 -3.43
N VAL A 19 -6.98 -1.38 -2.38
CA VAL A 19 -6.88 -2.84 -2.33
C VAL A 19 -8.15 -3.45 -1.77
N ASP A 20 -8.72 -4.41 -2.49
CA ASP A 20 -9.94 -5.08 -2.06
C ASP A 20 -9.68 -6.05 -0.89
N MET A 21 -10.24 -5.73 0.27
CA MET A 21 -10.09 -6.47 1.54
C MET A 21 -11.45 -6.84 2.18
N PRO A 22 -12.42 -7.41 1.44
CA PRO A 22 -13.74 -7.69 1.99
C PRO A 22 -13.69 -8.73 3.11
N GLY A 23 -14.39 -8.43 4.21
CA GLY A 23 -14.54 -9.32 5.36
C GLY A 23 -13.31 -9.41 6.28
N LEU A 24 -12.29 -8.57 6.07
CA LEU A 24 -11.14 -8.48 6.97
C LEU A 24 -11.34 -7.35 7.99
N ARG A 25 -10.93 -7.61 9.24
CA ARG A 25 -10.88 -6.57 10.26
C ARG A 25 -9.53 -5.85 10.19
N SER A 26 -9.45 -4.65 10.76
CA SER A 26 -8.19 -3.88 10.81
C SER A 26 -7.02 -4.68 11.40
N GLY A 27 -7.27 -5.52 12.40
CA GLY A 27 -6.24 -6.39 13.00
C GLY A 27 -5.74 -7.53 12.11
N ASP A 28 -6.47 -7.88 11.05
CA ASP A 28 -6.09 -8.94 10.11
C ASP A 28 -5.24 -8.40 8.94
N ILE A 29 -5.06 -7.07 8.85
CA ILE A 29 -4.35 -6.37 7.78
C ILE A 29 -3.07 -5.77 8.34
N LYS A 30 -1.95 -6.02 7.68
CA LYS A 30 -0.64 -5.47 8.03
C LYS A 30 -0.08 -4.68 6.85
N VAL A 31 0.23 -3.41 7.09
CA VAL A 31 0.84 -2.49 6.12
C VAL A 31 2.21 -2.09 6.66
N GLN A 32 3.27 -2.29 5.87
CA GLN A 32 4.65 -2.01 6.27
C GLN A 32 5.46 -1.48 5.09
N VAL A 33 6.58 -0.83 5.38
CA VAL A 33 7.62 -0.54 4.38
C VAL A 33 8.82 -1.44 4.68
N GLU A 34 9.23 -2.24 3.70
CA GLU A 34 10.43 -3.07 3.73
C GLU A 34 11.50 -2.45 2.81
N ASP A 35 12.77 -2.78 3.04
CA ASP A 35 13.90 -2.41 2.18
C ASP A 35 14.01 -0.90 1.86
N GLY A 36 13.48 -0.05 2.75
CA GLY A 36 13.49 1.41 2.63
C GLY A 36 12.44 2.01 1.70
N ASN A 37 11.94 1.29 0.70
CA ASN A 37 10.98 1.82 -0.29
C ASN A 37 9.92 0.82 -0.80
N VAL A 38 9.80 -0.36 -0.21
CA VAL A 38 8.83 -1.37 -0.66
C VAL A 38 7.61 -1.38 0.26
N LEU A 39 6.48 -0.86 -0.21
CA LEU A 39 5.20 -0.94 0.50
C LEU A 39 4.66 -2.37 0.43
N VAL A 40 4.53 -3.02 1.58
CA VAL A 40 4.03 -4.38 1.74
C VAL A 40 2.69 -4.37 2.45
N ILE A 41 1.67 -4.88 1.75
CA ILE A 41 0.31 -5.05 2.28
C ILE A 41 0.04 -6.55 2.37
N SER A 42 -0.17 -7.04 3.58
CA SER A 42 -0.38 -8.46 3.85
C SER A 42 -1.53 -8.69 4.82
N GLY A 43 -2.02 -9.92 4.86
CA GLY A 43 -3.07 -10.32 5.79
C GLY A 43 -3.54 -11.75 5.52
N GLU A 44 -4.54 -12.18 6.28
CA GLU A 44 -5.08 -13.54 6.19
C GLU A 44 -6.60 -13.53 6.21
N ARG A 45 -7.21 -14.05 5.16
CA ARG A 45 -8.66 -14.32 5.13
C ARG A 45 -8.91 -15.66 5.79
N LYS A 46 -9.44 -15.66 6.99
CA LYS A 46 -9.81 -16.88 7.71
C LYS A 46 -11.16 -17.41 7.24
N ARG A 47 -11.33 -18.72 7.32
CA ARG A 47 -12.63 -19.37 7.14
C ARG A 47 -13.43 -19.14 8.41
N GLU A 48 -14.73 -18.91 8.28
CA GLU A 48 -15.63 -19.01 9.42
C GLU A 48 -15.68 -20.48 9.86
N GLU A 49 -15.67 -20.71 11.18
CA GLU A 49 -15.81 -22.07 11.73
C GLU A 49 -17.14 -22.67 11.27
N GLU A 50 -17.08 -23.88 10.72
CA GLU A 50 -18.26 -24.60 10.28
C GLU A 50 -19.12 -24.91 11.51
N LYS A 51 -20.35 -24.38 11.53
CA LYS A 51 -21.37 -24.85 12.48
C LYS A 51 -21.76 -26.28 12.11
N GLU A 52 -21.91 -27.14 13.11
CA GLU A 52 -22.38 -28.52 12.90
C GLU A 52 -23.65 -28.54 12.03
N GLY A 53 -23.60 -29.30 10.93
CA GLY A 53 -24.69 -29.43 9.97
C GLY A 53 -24.60 -28.56 8.70
N ALA A 54 -23.62 -27.66 8.58
CA ALA A 54 -23.42 -26.88 7.36
C ALA A 54 -22.54 -27.60 6.33
N LYS A 55 -23.04 -27.79 5.10
CA LYS A 55 -22.27 -28.32 3.96
C LYS A 55 -22.15 -27.25 2.87
N TYR A 56 -20.94 -26.99 2.41
CA TYR A 56 -20.72 -26.13 1.25
C TYR A 56 -21.24 -26.82 -0.02
N VAL A 57 -22.23 -26.21 -0.68
CA VAL A 57 -22.68 -26.63 -2.02
C VAL A 57 -21.70 -26.12 -3.07
N ARG A 58 -21.16 -24.91 -2.88
CA ARG A 58 -20.15 -24.28 -3.74
C ARG A 58 -19.36 -23.25 -2.95
N MET A 59 -18.08 -23.12 -3.25
CA MET A 59 -17.18 -22.16 -2.60
C MET A 59 -16.38 -21.40 -3.65
N GLU A 60 -16.62 -20.08 -3.73
CA GLU A 60 -15.91 -19.18 -4.65
C GLU A 60 -15.05 -18.15 -3.90
N ARG A 61 -15.44 -17.84 -2.66
CA ARG A 61 -14.70 -16.97 -1.77
C ARG A 61 -13.38 -17.63 -1.39
N ARG A 62 -12.31 -16.85 -1.47
CA ARG A 62 -10.95 -17.31 -1.17
C ARG A 62 -10.63 -17.15 0.29
N VAL A 63 -9.94 -18.15 0.81
CA VAL A 63 -9.39 -18.24 2.16
C VAL A 63 -7.88 -18.34 2.05
N GLY A 64 -7.17 -17.81 3.03
CA GLY A 64 -5.72 -17.89 3.15
C GLY A 64 -5.02 -16.55 3.17
N LYS A 65 -3.69 -16.63 3.21
CA LYS A 65 -2.79 -15.47 3.28
C LYS A 65 -2.68 -14.78 1.93
N PHE A 66 -2.58 -13.46 1.96
CA PHE A 66 -2.27 -12.64 0.80
C PHE A 66 -1.14 -11.68 1.12
N MET A 67 -0.41 -11.29 0.07
CA MET A 67 0.67 -10.33 0.14
C MET A 67 0.75 -9.58 -1.19
N ARG A 68 0.84 -8.25 -1.12
CA ARG A 68 1.10 -7.37 -2.25
C ARG A 68 2.29 -6.48 -1.89
N LYS A 69 3.24 -6.38 -2.81
CA LYS A 69 4.41 -5.51 -2.69
C LYS A 69 4.36 -4.47 -3.80
N PHE A 70 4.58 -3.21 -3.44
CA PHE A 70 4.67 -2.10 -4.38
C PHE A 70 5.96 -1.35 -4.13
N VAL A 71 6.76 -1.16 -5.16
CA VAL A 71 7.96 -0.32 -5.09
C VAL A 71 7.49 1.14 -5.12
N LEU A 72 7.82 1.89 -4.07
CA LEU A 72 7.51 3.31 -3.99
C LEU A 72 8.52 4.11 -4.82
N PRO A 73 8.07 5.14 -5.55
CA PRO A 73 8.96 6.08 -6.22
C PRO A 73 9.87 6.83 -5.24
N GLU A 74 10.99 7.36 -5.71
CA GLU A 74 11.99 8.06 -4.86
C GLU A 74 11.46 9.30 -4.16
N ASN A 75 10.45 9.95 -4.74
CA ASN A 75 9.79 11.12 -4.15
C ASN A 75 8.67 10.72 -3.17
N ALA A 76 8.49 9.45 -2.83
CA ALA A 76 7.53 9.04 -1.80
C ALA A 76 8.10 9.29 -0.40
N ASN A 77 7.28 9.90 0.46
CA ASN A 77 7.62 10.13 1.86
C ASN A 77 7.16 8.93 2.71
N THR A 78 8.07 8.02 3.02
CA THR A 78 7.78 6.80 3.79
C THR A 78 7.44 7.06 5.26
N ASP A 79 7.81 8.22 5.80
CA ASP A 79 7.44 8.63 7.16
C ASP A 79 5.98 9.11 7.24
N LYS A 80 5.39 9.47 6.10
CA LYS A 80 4.03 10.00 6.00
C LYS A 80 3.12 9.07 5.21
N ILE A 81 2.81 7.94 5.84
CA ILE A 81 1.89 6.93 5.31
C ILE A 81 0.65 6.87 6.20
N SER A 82 -0.52 6.91 5.58
CA SER A 82 -1.81 6.68 6.24
C SER A 82 -2.54 5.53 5.59
N ALA A 83 -3.28 4.74 6.37
CA ALA A 83 -4.07 3.62 5.87
C ALA A 83 -5.47 3.65 6.50
N VAL A 84 -6.49 3.50 5.65
CA VAL A 84 -7.90 3.44 6.06
C VAL A 84 -8.55 2.27 5.37
N CYS A 85 -9.21 1.39 6.12
CA CYS A 85 -10.02 0.33 5.57
C CYS A 85 -11.49 0.65 5.83
N GLN A 86 -12.25 0.86 4.76
CA GLN A 86 -13.67 1.20 4.84
C GLN A 86 -14.44 0.34 3.83
N ASP A 87 -15.58 -0.21 4.26
CA ASP A 87 -16.48 -1.01 3.41
C ASP A 87 -15.80 -2.15 2.64
N GLY A 88 -14.76 -2.75 3.26
CA GLY A 88 -14.00 -3.85 2.66
C GLY A 88 -12.96 -3.41 1.63
N VAL A 89 -12.62 -2.12 1.56
CA VAL A 89 -11.57 -1.59 0.68
C VAL A 89 -10.51 -0.89 1.54
N LEU A 90 -9.25 -1.32 1.40
CA LEU A 90 -8.10 -0.69 2.03
C LEU A 90 -7.56 0.39 1.10
N THR A 91 -7.50 1.62 1.59
CA THR A 91 -6.83 2.75 0.95
C THR A 91 -5.56 3.09 1.74
N VAL A 92 -4.41 2.98 1.10
CA VAL A 92 -3.12 3.43 1.65
C VAL A 92 -2.67 4.66 0.87
N THR A 93 -2.40 5.76 1.58
CA THR A 93 -1.93 7.00 0.99
C THR A 93 -0.51 7.28 1.49
N VAL A 94 0.38 7.56 0.55
CA VAL A 94 1.78 7.92 0.79
C VAL A 94 1.98 9.34 0.27
N GLU A 95 2.29 10.30 1.13
CA GLU A 95 2.59 11.67 0.69
C GLU A 95 3.85 11.69 -0.18
N LYS A 96 3.94 12.67 -1.10
CA LYS A 96 5.18 12.96 -1.81
C LYS A 96 6.05 13.87 -0.97
N LEU A 97 7.36 13.69 -1.07
CA LEU A 97 8.35 14.62 -0.56
C LEU A 97 8.15 15.98 -1.25
N PRO A 98 8.33 17.10 -0.53
CA PRO A 98 8.28 18.41 -1.13
C PRO A 98 9.31 18.50 -2.26
N PRO A 99 8.98 19.18 -3.38
CA PRO A 99 9.93 19.37 -4.46
C PRO A 99 11.19 20.04 -3.91
N PRO A 100 12.39 19.59 -4.36
CA PRO A 100 13.63 20.20 -3.90
C PRO A 100 13.60 21.70 -4.19
N GLU A 101 14.04 22.51 -3.22
CA GLU A 101 14.12 23.96 -3.40
C GLU A 101 14.92 24.27 -4.68
N PRO A 102 14.48 25.24 -5.49
CA PRO A 102 15.20 25.61 -6.70
C PRO A 102 16.63 26.01 -6.30
N LYS A 103 17.61 25.19 -6.71
CA LYS A 103 19.02 25.46 -6.44
C LYS A 103 19.35 26.81 -7.08
N LYS A 104 19.56 27.83 -6.25
CA LYS A 104 20.04 29.14 -6.73
C LYS A 104 21.32 28.91 -7.54
N PRO A 105 21.47 29.56 -8.70
CA PRO A 105 22.66 29.39 -9.52
C PRO A 105 23.90 29.73 -8.67
N LYS A 106 24.85 28.80 -8.58
CA LYS A 106 26.16 29.07 -7.97
C LYS A 106 26.99 29.82 -8.99
N THR A 107 27.17 31.12 -8.78
CA THR A 107 28.17 31.90 -9.52
C THR A 107 29.56 31.42 -9.10
N ILE A 108 30.35 30.94 -10.05
CA ILE A 108 31.74 30.55 -9.83
C ILE A 108 32.60 31.72 -10.29
N GLU A 109 33.40 32.29 -9.39
CA GLU A 109 34.38 33.31 -9.75
C GLU A 109 35.53 32.69 -10.55
N VAL A 110 35.78 33.20 -11.75
CA VAL A 110 36.93 32.80 -12.57
C VAL A 110 38.14 33.62 -12.15
N LYS A 111 39.17 32.97 -11.61
CA LYS A 111 40.48 33.58 -11.39
C LYS A 111 41.30 33.50 -12.68
N ILE A 112 41.74 34.64 -13.17
CA ILE A 112 42.71 34.73 -14.28
C ILE A 112 44.12 34.68 -13.65
N ALA A 113 44.99 33.86 -14.24
CA ALA A 113 46.40 33.70 -13.85
C ALA A 113 47.28 34.72 -14.57
#